data_AF-A0A8H4WXA2-F1
#
_entry.id   AF-A0A8H4WXA2-F1
#
_cell.length_a   1.000
_cell.length_b   1.000
_cell.length_c   1.000
_cell.angle_alpha   90.00
_cell.angle_beta   90.00
_cell.angle_gamma   90.00
#
_symmetry.space_group_name_H-M   'P 1'
#
loop_
_entity.id
_entity.type
_entity.pdbx_description
1 polymer ?
#
loop_
_entity_poly.entity_id
_entity_poly.type
_entity_poly.pdbx_seq_one_letter_code
_entity_poly.pdbx_strand_id
1 'polypeptide(L)'
;MITMEAASVNIETLFKTYGNVRDGEEPWKKYGRVNDWNVDLIPKLLMSNGELTNILVSTDVTRYLEFRQIAGSYVQQGEGPKATVAKVPSDAGEALRSSLMGLFEKRRAKKFLEWVGEFKEDDPSTHLGLNLASVTMKDVY
;
A
#
# COMPACT_ATOMS: atom_id res chain seq x y z
N MET A 1 3.78 -35.13 -6.10
CA MET A 1 2.43 -34.62 -5.77
C MET A 1 2.61 -33.24 -5.17
N ILE A 2 2.53 -32.18 -5.99
CA ILE A 2 2.60 -30.81 -5.49
C ILE A 2 1.25 -30.53 -4.85
N THR A 3 1.18 -30.54 -3.52
CA THR A 3 0.00 -30.08 -2.80
C THR A 3 -0.13 -28.58 -3.08
N MET A 4 -1.19 -28.18 -3.80
CA MET A 4 -1.58 -26.77 -3.89
C MET A 4 -1.91 -26.30 -2.47
N GLU A 5 -0.98 -25.63 -1.80
CA GLU A 5 -1.35 -24.77 -0.68
C GLU A 5 -2.18 -23.62 -1.26
N ALA A 6 -3.39 -23.42 -0.73
CA ALA A 6 -4.19 -22.26 -1.03
C ALA A 6 -3.42 -20.99 -0.63
N ALA A 7 -3.58 -19.90 -1.38
CA ALA A 7 -2.87 -18.64 -1.12
C ALA A 7 -3.22 -18.02 0.26
N SER A 8 -4.38 -18.39 0.80
CA SER A 8 -4.84 -18.06 2.14
C SER A 8 -5.17 -19.32 2.93
N VAL A 9 -4.89 -19.30 4.23
CA VAL A 9 -5.14 -20.42 5.15
C VAL A 9 -6.01 -19.98 6.31
N ASN A 10 -6.74 -20.93 6.90
CA ASN A 10 -7.46 -20.67 8.14
C ASN A 10 -6.48 -20.64 9.34
N ILE A 11 -6.97 -20.15 10.49
CA ILE A 11 -6.14 -19.97 11.68
C ILE A 11 -5.59 -21.30 12.24
N GLU A 12 -6.33 -22.40 12.15
CA GLU A 12 -5.85 -23.71 12.61
C GLU A 12 -4.68 -24.20 11.75
N THR A 13 -4.83 -24.15 10.42
CA THR A 13 -3.76 -24.49 9.47
C THR A 13 -2.55 -23.59 9.68
N LEU A 14 -2.75 -22.28 9.88
CA LEU A 14 -1.64 -21.36 10.18
C LEU A 14 -0.84 -21.81 11.40
N PHE A 15 -1.52 -22.12 12.51
CA PHE A 15 -0.86 -22.57 13.74
C PHE A 15 -0.17 -23.94 13.58
N LYS A 16 -0.82 -24.91 12.93
CA LYS A 16 -0.25 -26.25 12.73
C LYS A 16 0.96 -26.25 11.79
N THR A 17 0.95 -25.41 10.75
CA THR A 17 2.01 -25.37 9.74
C THR A 17 3.18 -24.49 10.16
N TYR A 18 2.93 -23.32 10.76
CA TYR A 18 3.97 -22.31 11.02
C TYR A 18 4.14 -21.95 12.50
N GLY A 19 3.26 -22.45 13.38
CA GLY A 19 3.35 -22.24 14.82
C GLY A 19 4.16 -23.32 15.53
N ASN A 20 4.62 -23.00 16.74
CA ASN A 20 5.17 -23.98 17.68
C ASN A 20 4.03 -24.55 18.53
N VAL A 21 3.19 -25.42 17.94
CA VAL A 21 2.09 -26.10 18.63
C VAL A 21 2.57 -27.45 19.14
N ARG A 22 2.39 -27.72 20.44
CA ARG A 22 2.68 -29.05 21.00
C ARG A 22 1.50 -29.99 20.74
N ASP A 23 1.78 -31.30 20.72
CA ASP A 23 0.74 -32.31 20.58
C ASP A 23 -0.36 -32.14 21.63
N GLY A 24 -1.61 -32.06 21.16
CA GLY A 24 -2.79 -31.87 22.00
C GLY A 24 -3.13 -30.41 22.32
N GLU A 25 -2.28 -29.45 21.96
CA GLU A 25 -2.61 -28.03 22.11
C GLU A 25 -3.46 -27.52 20.93
N GLU A 26 -4.48 -26.71 21.25
CA GLU A 26 -5.36 -26.09 20.26
C GLU A 26 -5.41 -24.55 20.45
N PRO A 27 -4.27 -23.85 20.33
CA PRO A 27 -4.17 -22.42 20.65
C PRO A 27 -5.06 -21.53 19.78
N TRP A 28 -5.51 -22.01 18.61
CA TRP A 28 -6.42 -21.29 17.73
C TRP A 28 -7.82 -21.12 18.32
N LYS A 29 -8.27 -22.01 19.22
CA LYS A 29 -9.63 -21.97 19.79
C LYS A 29 -9.96 -20.68 20.54
N LYS A 30 -8.95 -19.95 21.04
CA LYS A 30 -9.15 -18.67 21.73
C LYS A 30 -9.52 -17.51 20.80
N TYR A 31 -9.41 -17.70 19.49
CA TYR A 31 -9.64 -16.67 18.46
C TYR A 31 -10.99 -16.83 17.73
N GLY A 32 -11.88 -17.69 18.22
CA GLY A 32 -13.22 -17.89 17.65
C GLY A 32 -13.30 -19.05 16.66
N ARG A 33 -14.22 -18.96 15.69
CA ARG A 33 -14.44 -20.02 14.70
C ARG A 33 -13.33 -20.04 13.67
N VAL A 34 -12.84 -21.21 13.31
CA VAL A 34 -11.71 -21.37 12.38
C VAL A 34 -11.99 -20.74 11.02
N ASN A 35 -13.20 -20.88 10.50
CA ASN A 35 -13.60 -20.40 9.16
C ASN A 35 -13.82 -18.88 9.08
N ASP A 36 -13.79 -18.16 10.20
CA ASP A 36 -13.87 -16.69 10.19
C ASP A 36 -12.49 -16.07 9.83
N TRP A 37 -11.44 -16.88 9.76
CA TRP A 37 -10.08 -16.46 9.48
C TRP A 37 -9.65 -16.86 8.08
N ASN A 38 -9.28 -15.87 7.28
CA ASN A 38 -8.60 -16.04 5.99
C ASN A 38 -7.28 -15.27 6.08
N VAL A 39 -6.18 -15.99 6.26
CA VAL A 39 -4.85 -15.40 6.47
C VAL A 39 -4.02 -15.63 5.21
N ASP A 40 -3.76 -14.57 4.48
CA ASP A 40 -2.89 -14.61 3.29
C ASP A 40 -1.45 -14.87 3.72
N LEU A 41 -0.80 -15.86 3.10
CA LEU A 41 0.62 -16.13 3.34
C LEU A 41 1.51 -15.04 2.74
N ILE A 42 1.04 -14.37 1.69
CA ILE A 42 1.72 -13.26 1.03
C ILE A 42 0.71 -12.12 0.83
N PRO A 43 0.52 -11.24 1.82
CA PRO A 43 -0.42 -10.14 1.69
C PRO A 43 0.08 -9.15 0.62
N LYS A 44 -0.81 -8.79 -0.31
CA LYS A 44 -0.56 -7.77 -1.34
C LYS A 44 -1.77 -6.87 -1.46
N LEU A 45 -1.51 -5.58 -1.71
CA LEU A 45 -2.54 -4.59 -1.98
C LEU A 45 -2.62 -4.33 -3.48
N LEU A 46 -3.83 -3.99 -3.95
CA LEU A 46 -4.07 -3.60 -5.32
C LEU A 46 -4.08 -2.08 -5.43
N MET A 47 -3.31 -1.56 -6.38
CA MET A 47 -3.37 -0.16 -6.76
C MET A 47 -4.67 0.09 -7.53
N SER A 48 -5.48 1.05 -7.09
CA SER A 48 -6.82 1.29 -7.65
C SER A 48 -6.81 1.57 -9.15
N ASN A 49 -5.80 2.30 -9.65
CA ASN A 49 -5.59 2.57 -11.07
C ASN A 49 -4.32 1.87 -11.60
N GLY A 50 -4.05 0.65 -11.13
CA GLY A 50 -2.92 -0.17 -11.56
C GLY A 50 -3.29 -1.14 -12.67
N GLU A 51 -2.28 -1.61 -13.40
CA GLU A 51 -2.44 -2.53 -14.53
C GLU A 51 -3.19 -3.82 -14.16
N LEU A 52 -2.91 -4.39 -12.99
CA LEU A 52 -3.61 -5.59 -12.51
C LEU A 52 -5.11 -5.33 -12.30
N THR A 53 -5.47 -4.16 -11.78
CA THR A 53 -6.88 -3.78 -11.63
C THR A 53 -7.56 -3.62 -12.98
N ASN A 54 -6.86 -3.05 -13.98
CA ASN A 54 -7.36 -2.95 -15.35
C ASN A 54 -7.60 -4.33 -15.98
N ILE A 55 -6.71 -5.29 -15.77
CA ILE A 55 -6.86 -6.68 -16.24
C ILE A 55 -8.07 -7.35 -15.58
N LEU A 56 -8.26 -7.18 -14.26
CA LEU A 56 -9.40 -7.79 -13.55
C LEU A 56 -10.73 -7.25 -14.05
N VAL A 57 -10.80 -5.97 -14.39
CA VAL A 57 -11.99 -5.33 -14.97
C VAL A 57 -12.24 -5.81 -16.40
N SER A 58 -11.20 -5.85 -17.24
CA SER A 58 -11.35 -6.25 -18.66
C SER A 58 -11.70 -7.73 -18.85
N THR A 59 -11.41 -8.56 -17.85
CA THR A 59 -11.73 -10.00 -17.84
C THR A 59 -13.04 -10.34 -17.12
N ASP A 60 -13.83 -9.34 -16.71
CA ASP A 60 -15.09 -9.51 -15.96
C ASP A 60 -14.96 -10.26 -14.61
N VAL A 61 -13.73 -10.48 -14.10
CA VAL A 61 -13.48 -11.18 -12.82
C VAL A 61 -14.00 -10.39 -11.63
N THR A 62 -14.07 -9.05 -11.74
CA THR A 62 -14.60 -8.17 -10.70
C THR A 62 -16.06 -8.45 -10.33
N ARG A 63 -16.81 -9.20 -11.14
CA ARG A 63 -18.18 -9.66 -10.80
C ARG A 63 -18.22 -10.62 -9.61
N TYR A 64 -17.09 -11.24 -9.28
CA TYR A 64 -16.95 -12.23 -8.21
C TYR A 64 -16.12 -11.73 -7.02
N LEU A 65 -15.62 -10.49 -7.07
CA LEU A 65 -14.75 -9.92 -6.05
C LEU A 65 -15.32 -8.59 -5.55
N GLU A 66 -15.33 -8.40 -4.24
CA GLU A 66 -15.61 -7.10 -3.62
C GLU A 66 -14.28 -6.45 -3.19
N PHE A 67 -14.03 -5.23 -3.67
CA PHE A 67 -12.89 -4.43 -3.23
C PHE A 67 -13.31 -3.44 -2.16
N ARG A 68 -12.47 -3.31 -1.13
CA ARG A 68 -12.61 -2.27 -0.11
C ARG A 68 -11.38 -1.38 -0.10
N GLN A 69 -11.62 -0.08 0.01
CA GLN A 69 -10.55 0.89 0.12
C GLN A 69 -9.85 0.74 1.48
N ILE A 70 -8.52 0.74 1.47
CA ILE A 70 -7.73 0.81 2.70
C ILE A 70 -7.88 2.19 3.35
N ALA A 71 -7.83 2.24 4.68
CA ALA A 71 -8.04 3.50 5.41
C ALA A 71 -6.93 4.55 5.15
N GLY A 72 -5.70 4.10 4.88
CA GLY A 72 -4.59 4.99 4.57
C GLY A 72 -3.27 4.25 4.47
N SER A 73 -2.26 4.97 3.96
CA SER A 73 -0.87 4.52 3.94
C SER A 73 -0.05 5.36 4.92
N TYR A 74 0.86 4.71 5.63
CA TYR A 74 1.66 5.32 6.69
C TYR A 74 3.14 4.96 6.50
N VAL A 75 4.01 5.87 6.93
CA VAL A 75 5.46 5.68 6.87
C VAL A 75 6.05 5.89 8.25
N GLN A 76 7.04 5.04 8.60
CA GLN A 76 7.84 5.19 9.79
C GLN A 76 9.02 6.13 9.52
N GLN A 77 9.24 7.08 10.41
CA GLN A 77 10.44 7.91 10.44
C GLN A 77 11.26 7.62 11.70
N GLY A 78 12.57 7.42 11.50
CA GLY A 78 13.52 7.08 12.56
C GLY A 78 13.46 5.61 12.97
N GLU A 79 14.23 5.29 14.01
CA GLU A 79 14.42 3.93 14.50
C GLU A 79 14.31 3.86 16.04
N GLY A 80 14.07 2.66 16.54
CA GLY A 80 13.99 2.39 17.97
C GLY A 80 12.79 3.06 18.67
N PRO A 81 12.88 3.32 19.98
CA PRO A 81 11.74 3.81 20.78
C PRO A 81 11.21 5.20 20.39
N LYS A 82 11.94 5.95 19.56
CA LYS A 82 11.56 7.28 19.09
C LYS A 82 11.00 7.27 17.66
N ALA A 83 10.86 6.09 17.04
CA ALA A 83 10.25 5.99 15.73
C ALA A 83 8.83 6.55 15.76
N THR A 84 8.50 7.37 14.77
CA THR A 84 7.17 7.95 14.61
C THR A 84 6.53 7.38 13.36
N VAL A 85 5.21 7.22 13.37
CA VAL A 85 4.44 6.78 12.21
C VAL A 85 3.46 7.88 11.85
N ALA A 86 3.47 8.33 10.60
CA ALA A 86 2.54 9.34 10.12
C ALA A 86 2.01 8.99 8.74
N LYS A 87 0.82 9.52 8.43
CA LYS A 87 0.14 9.30 7.15
C LYS A 87 1.00 9.85 6.01
N VAL A 88 1.15 9.07 4.95
CA VAL A 88 1.79 9.52 3.71
C VAL A 88 0.87 10.54 3.03
N PRO A 89 1.32 11.78 2.79
CA PRO A 89 0.50 12.77 2.12
C PRO A 89 0.32 12.41 0.64
N SER A 90 -0.92 12.47 0.18
CA SER A 90 -1.31 12.13 -1.20
C SER A 90 -1.78 13.33 -2.02
N ASP A 91 -1.97 14.49 -1.38
CA ASP A 91 -2.34 15.75 -2.01
C ASP A 91 -1.63 16.96 -1.38
N ALA A 92 -1.74 18.10 -2.06
CA ALA A 92 -1.14 19.38 -1.65
C ALA A 92 -1.58 19.84 -0.25
N GLY A 93 -2.84 19.60 0.12
CA GLY A 93 -3.38 19.95 1.43
C GLY A 93 -2.84 19.05 2.54
N GLU A 94 -2.73 17.75 2.28
CA GLU A 94 -2.11 16.78 3.19
C GLU A 94 -0.62 17.07 3.39
N ALA A 95 0.10 17.46 2.35
CA ALA A 95 1.50 17.84 2.45
C ALA A 95 1.72 19.00 3.44
N LEU A 96 0.85 20.01 3.43
CA LEU A 96 0.92 21.13 4.39
C LEU A 96 0.63 20.70 5.84
N ARG A 97 -0.26 19.71 6.04
CA ARG A 97 -0.63 19.23 7.37
C ARG A 97 0.31 18.14 7.91
N SER A 98 1.07 17.47 7.04
CA SER A 98 1.91 16.32 7.39
C SER A 98 2.89 16.62 8.53
N SER A 99 3.07 15.71 9.48
CA SER A 99 4.11 15.85 10.51
C SER A 99 5.49 15.36 10.05
N LEU A 100 5.60 14.79 8.83
CA LEU A 100 6.82 14.19 8.30
C LEU A 100 7.91 15.19 7.91
N MET A 101 7.55 16.47 7.79
CA MET A 101 8.36 17.50 7.15
C MET A 101 8.30 18.81 7.94
N GLY A 102 9.42 19.53 7.95
CA GLY A 102 9.49 20.90 8.47
C GLY A 102 8.72 21.89 7.57
N LEU A 103 8.46 23.11 8.08
CA LEU A 103 7.61 24.10 7.41
C LEU A 103 8.01 24.42 5.96
N PHE A 104 9.31 24.56 5.69
CA PHE A 104 9.80 24.86 4.33
C PHE A 104 9.65 23.67 3.39
N GLU A 105 9.93 22.46 3.88
CA GLU A 105 9.83 21.24 3.11
C GLU A 105 8.37 20.94 2.74
N LYS A 106 7.42 21.17 3.66
CA LYS A 106 5.98 21.09 3.37
C LYS A 106 5.55 21.97 2.20
N ARG A 107 6.09 23.18 2.11
CA ARG A 107 5.79 24.11 1.01
C ARG A 107 6.38 23.63 -0.31
N ARG A 108 7.55 22.98 -0.29
CA ARG A 108 8.13 22.34 -1.48
C ARG A 108 7.31 21.12 -1.91
N ALA A 109 7.01 20.21 -0.99
CA ALA A 109 6.19 19.03 -1.25
C ALA A 109 4.80 19.42 -1.79
N LYS A 110 4.16 20.46 -1.24
CA LYS A 110 2.92 21.03 -1.77
C LYS A 110 3.06 21.38 -3.25
N LYS A 111 4.04 22.23 -3.59
CA LYS A 111 4.27 22.68 -4.97
C LYS A 111 4.55 21.51 -5.91
N PHE A 112 5.32 20.53 -5.45
CA PHE A 112 5.61 19.33 -6.21
C PHE A 112 4.35 18.52 -6.51
N LEU A 113 3.51 18.25 -5.50
CA LEU A 113 2.25 17.51 -5.68
C LEU A 113 1.24 18.27 -6.54
N GLU A 114 1.19 19.61 -6.45
CA GLU A 114 0.38 20.43 -7.36
C GLU A 114 0.87 20.29 -8.81
N TRP A 115 2.18 20.39 -9.02
CA TRP A 115 2.76 20.20 -10.35
C TRP A 115 2.48 18.81 -10.92
N VAL A 116 2.66 17.74 -10.14
CA VAL A 116 2.34 16.37 -10.57
C VAL A 116 0.86 16.23 -10.93
N GLY A 117 -0.05 16.87 -10.18
CA GLY A 117 -1.49 16.82 -10.45
C GLY A 117 -1.94 17.66 -11.66
N GLU A 118 -1.22 18.72 -11.99
CA GLU A 118 -1.50 19.61 -13.13
C GLU A 118 -0.72 19.24 -14.40
N PHE A 119 0.26 18.33 -14.30
CA PHE A 119 1.11 17.90 -15.39
C PHE A 119 0.30 17.30 -16.55
N LYS A 120 0.61 17.74 -17.77
CA LYS A 120 0.03 17.23 -19.02
C LYS A 120 1.13 16.92 -20.02
N GLU A 121 1.19 15.67 -20.46
CA GLU A 121 2.25 15.20 -21.37
C GLU A 121 2.26 15.97 -22.70
N ASP A 122 1.08 16.35 -23.20
CA ASP A 122 0.87 17.07 -24.46
C ASP A 122 1.01 18.59 -24.37
N ASP A 123 1.18 19.15 -23.17
CA ASP A 123 1.32 20.60 -22.93
C ASP A 123 2.67 20.94 -22.28
N PRO A 124 3.68 21.33 -23.09
CA PRO A 124 5.02 21.70 -22.61
C PRO A 124 5.03 22.84 -21.58
N SER A 125 3.99 23.69 -21.55
CA SER A 125 3.91 24.78 -20.57
C SER A 125 3.78 24.28 -19.13
N THR A 126 3.28 23.04 -18.96
CA THR A 126 3.16 22.38 -17.65
C THR A 126 4.44 21.69 -17.19
N HIS A 127 5.46 21.57 -18.04
CA HIS A 127 6.67 20.77 -17.76
C HIS A 127 7.73 21.53 -16.95
N LEU A 128 7.50 22.81 -16.63
CA LEU A 128 8.45 23.69 -15.93
C LEU A 128 9.82 23.80 -16.63
N GLY A 129 9.84 23.63 -17.96
CA GLY A 129 11.08 23.64 -18.75
C GLY A 129 11.94 22.38 -18.58
N LEU A 130 11.43 21.35 -17.91
CA LEU A 130 12.11 20.07 -17.72
C LEU A 130 11.88 19.15 -18.92
N ASN A 131 12.92 18.43 -19.34
CA ASN A 131 12.77 17.31 -20.27
C ASN A 131 12.66 16.00 -19.48
N LEU A 132 11.43 15.47 -19.35
CA LEU A 132 11.15 14.26 -18.58
C LEU A 132 11.81 12.98 -19.12
N ALA A 133 12.25 12.97 -20.38
CA ALA A 133 12.95 11.82 -20.95
C ALA A 133 14.40 11.68 -20.46
N SER A 134 14.97 12.74 -19.88
CA SER A 134 16.39 12.79 -19.50
C SER A 134 16.64 13.29 -18.08
N VAL A 135 15.74 14.08 -17.50
CA VAL A 135 15.90 14.62 -16.16
C VAL A 135 15.79 13.51 -15.11
N THR A 136 16.62 13.56 -14.08
CA THR A 136 16.51 12.61 -12.97
C THR A 136 15.54 13.13 -11.93
N MET A 137 14.91 12.22 -11.18
CA MET A 137 13.96 12.61 -10.14
C MET A 137 14.60 13.47 -9.04
N LYS A 138 15.92 13.34 -8.84
CA LYS A 138 16.74 14.17 -7.93
C LYS A 138 16.85 15.62 -8.37
N ASP A 139 16.78 15.89 -9.67
CA ASP A 139 16.86 17.26 -10.19
C ASP A 139 15.50 17.96 -10.19
N VAL A 140 14.41 17.17 -10.10
CA VAL A 140 13.04 17.66 -10.03
C VAL A 140 12.61 17.96 -8.58
N TYR A 141 13.01 17.13 -7.61
CA TYR A 141 12.70 17.28 -6.18
C TYR A 141 13.84 16.84 -5.27
#